data_AF-A0A8B6FYI4-F1
#
_entry.id   AF-A0A8B6FYI4-F1
#
_cell.length_a   1.000
_cell.length_b   1.000
_cell.length_c   1.000
_cell.angle_alpha   90.00
_cell.angle_beta   90.00
_cell.angle_gamma   90.00
#
_symmetry.space_group_name_H-M   'P 1'
#
loop_
_entity.id
_entity.type
_entity.pdbx_description
1 polymer ?
#
loop_
_entity_poly.entity_id
_entity_poly.type
_entity_poly.pdbx_seq_one_letter_code
_entity_poly.pdbx_strand_id
1 'polypeptide(L)'
;MQGSIQAMLYCCATVHHRKCEHVITIDKAVTGVTESTKGQKLLKKLKETSKMLEEIIKTREQKTTYFEKEIEVALVEIANLREKINKKLDELENKIREEVNSTRKNYVLRLTEELSELVSLKSTFDNWKNLFEACLLQGSEIQCLVKMEEIIRKMPNLEKRFVESYT
;
A
#
# COMPACT_ATOMS: atom_id res chain seq x y z
N MET A 1 -62.75 14.93 -85.70
CA MET A 1 -63.51 15.34 -84.50
C MET A 1 -63.49 14.17 -83.54
N GLN A 2 -62.49 14.10 -82.66
CA GLN A 2 -62.51 14.62 -81.28
C GLN A 2 -63.56 13.92 -80.40
N GLY A 3 -63.08 13.30 -79.32
CA GLY A 3 -63.85 12.52 -78.36
C GLY A 3 -62.93 11.55 -77.62
N SER A 4 -61.77 12.00 -77.15
CA SER A 4 -61.59 12.48 -75.76
C SER A 4 -61.22 11.33 -74.81
N ILE A 5 -59.91 11.21 -74.61
CA ILE A 5 -59.29 10.55 -73.46
C ILE A 5 -59.92 11.14 -72.20
N GLN A 6 -60.73 10.38 -71.49
CA GLN A 6 -61.14 10.73 -70.14
C GLN A 6 -60.43 9.77 -69.18
N ALA A 7 -59.17 10.12 -68.89
CA ALA A 7 -58.45 9.60 -67.75
C ALA A 7 -59.32 9.85 -66.50
N MET A 8 -59.96 8.78 -66.02
CA MET A 8 -60.76 8.77 -64.82
C MET A 8 -59.82 8.91 -63.63
N LEU A 9 -59.45 10.15 -63.31
CA LEU A 9 -58.86 10.52 -62.04
C LEU A 9 -59.96 10.36 -60.97
N TYR A 10 -60.17 9.12 -60.53
CA TYR A 10 -60.97 8.78 -59.36
C TYR A 10 -60.27 9.32 -58.12
N CYS A 11 -60.55 10.57 -57.78
CA CYS A 11 -60.10 11.16 -56.53
C CYS A 11 -60.95 10.60 -55.38
N CYS A 12 -60.32 10.12 -54.31
CA CYS A 12 -61.03 9.62 -53.12
C CYS A 12 -62.02 10.67 -52.56
N ALA A 13 -61.68 11.96 -52.70
CA ALA A 13 -62.55 13.08 -52.34
C ALA A 13 -63.86 13.12 -53.16
N THR A 14 -63.83 12.75 -54.44
CA THR A 14 -65.00 12.78 -55.33
C THR A 14 -65.85 11.51 -55.26
N VAL A 15 -65.32 10.41 -54.71
CA VAL A 15 -65.97 9.09 -54.77
C VAL A 15 -66.30 8.52 -53.39
N HIS A 16 -65.39 8.57 -52.43
CA HIS A 16 -65.60 8.01 -51.09
C HIS A 16 -65.94 9.08 -50.05
N HIS A 17 -65.45 10.31 -50.22
CA HIS A 17 -65.69 11.41 -49.28
C HIS A 17 -66.59 12.52 -49.85
N ARG A 18 -67.35 12.22 -50.93
CA ARG A 18 -68.20 13.20 -51.64
C ARG A 18 -69.24 13.89 -50.75
N LYS A 19 -69.70 13.22 -49.69
CA LYS A 19 -70.66 13.74 -48.69
C LYS A 19 -70.02 14.05 -47.33
N CYS A 20 -68.69 13.94 -47.21
CA CYS A 20 -68.02 14.31 -45.97
C CYS A 20 -67.94 15.84 -45.88
N GLU A 21 -68.63 16.41 -44.90
CA GLU A 21 -68.68 17.85 -44.66
C GLU A 21 -67.35 18.45 -44.14
N HIS A 22 -66.36 17.59 -43.87
CA HIS A 22 -65.09 17.98 -43.24
C HIS A 22 -63.87 17.71 -44.12
N VAL A 23 -64.04 17.59 -45.44
CA VAL A 23 -62.91 17.55 -46.36
C VAL A 23 -62.30 18.94 -46.44
N ILE A 24 -61.13 19.11 -45.83
CA ILE A 24 -60.34 20.35 -45.86
C ILE A 24 -59.13 20.18 -46.78
N THR A 25 -58.67 21.28 -47.37
CA THR A 25 -57.41 21.28 -48.12
C THR A 25 -56.23 21.07 -47.17
N ILE A 26 -55.13 20.52 -47.70
CA ILE A 26 -53.89 20.32 -46.94
C ILE A 26 -53.43 21.66 -46.36
N ASP A 27 -53.51 22.77 -47.12
CA ASP A 27 -53.14 24.10 -46.64
C ASP A 27 -53.96 24.51 -45.41
N LYS A 28 -55.29 24.30 -45.42
CA LYS A 28 -56.14 24.59 -44.25
C LYS A 28 -55.82 23.68 -43.06
N ALA A 29 -55.47 22.42 -43.31
CA ALA A 29 -55.04 21.51 -42.24
C ALA A 29 -53.71 21.95 -41.64
N VAL A 30 -52.75 22.36 -42.47
CA VAL A 30 -51.43 22.86 -42.05
C VAL A 30 -51.59 24.16 -41.26
N THR A 31 -52.31 25.15 -41.80
CA THR A 31 -52.62 26.42 -41.10
C THR A 31 -53.32 26.14 -39.78
N GLY A 32 -54.31 25.24 -39.78
CA GLY A 32 -55.01 24.82 -38.57
C GLY A 32 -54.08 24.21 -37.52
N VAL A 33 -53.08 23.43 -37.90
CA VAL A 33 -52.08 22.87 -36.98
C VAL A 33 -51.10 23.94 -36.51
N THR A 34 -50.58 24.78 -37.40
CA THR A 34 -49.60 25.84 -37.06
C THR A 34 -50.18 26.92 -36.17
N GLU A 35 -51.46 27.26 -36.35
CA GLU A 35 -52.19 28.24 -35.55
C GLU A 35 -52.92 27.61 -34.37
N SER A 36 -52.97 26.27 -34.28
CA SER A 36 -53.65 25.61 -33.16
C SER A 36 -52.97 25.93 -31.83
N THR A 37 -53.78 26.31 -30.85
CA THR A 37 -53.36 26.48 -29.46
C THR A 37 -52.73 25.19 -28.92
N LYS A 38 -53.18 24.01 -29.36
CA LYS A 38 -52.62 22.71 -28.97
C LYS A 38 -51.20 22.51 -29.51
N GLY A 39 -50.96 22.81 -30.80
CA GLY A 39 -49.64 22.73 -31.42
C GLY A 39 -48.64 23.69 -30.77
N GLN A 40 -49.06 24.94 -30.53
CA GLN A 40 -48.23 25.95 -29.86
C GLN A 40 -47.91 25.56 -28.40
N LYS A 41 -48.88 25.01 -27.65
CA LYS A 41 -48.65 24.49 -26.29
C LYS A 41 -47.66 23.32 -26.29
N LEU A 42 -47.78 22.40 -27.24
CA LEU A 42 -46.85 21.27 -27.37
C LEU A 42 -45.43 21.75 -27.68
N LEU A 43 -45.29 22.65 -28.65
CA LEU A 43 -43.99 23.23 -29.02
C LEU A 43 -43.34 23.95 -27.83
N LYS A 44 -44.11 24.72 -27.06
CA LYS A 44 -43.62 25.38 -25.84
C LYS A 44 -43.12 24.35 -24.82
N LYS A 45 -43.89 23.30 -24.56
CA LYS A 45 -43.49 22.23 -23.62
C LYS A 45 -42.22 21.51 -24.09
N LEU A 46 -42.08 21.26 -25.40
CA LEU A 46 -40.87 20.65 -25.95
C LEU A 46 -39.65 21.56 -25.79
N LYS A 47 -39.79 22.87 -26.04
CA LYS A 47 -38.71 23.85 -25.81
C LYS A 47 -38.29 23.93 -24.35
N GLU A 48 -39.26 23.98 -23.43
CA GLU A 48 -38.99 23.98 -21.98
C GLU A 48 -38.29 22.69 -21.56
N THR A 49 -38.75 21.54 -22.06
CA THR A 49 -38.13 20.24 -21.77
C THR A 49 -36.70 20.16 -22.32
N SER A 50 -36.46 20.64 -23.55
CA SER A 50 -35.12 20.69 -24.15
C SER A 50 -34.16 21.52 -23.29
N LYS A 51 -34.60 22.71 -22.88
CA LYS A 51 -33.80 23.59 -22.03
C LYS A 51 -33.47 22.95 -20.67
N MET A 52 -34.46 22.30 -20.04
CA MET A 52 -34.24 21.56 -18.80
C MET A 52 -33.22 20.43 -18.98
N LEU A 53 -33.30 19.68 -20.08
CA LEU A 53 -32.35 18.61 -20.37
C LEU A 53 -30.93 19.16 -20.59
N GLU A 54 -30.78 20.26 -21.31
CA GLU A 54 -29.48 20.93 -21.51
C GLU A 54 -28.86 21.36 -20.17
N GLU A 55 -29.65 21.94 -19.26
CA GLU A 55 -29.19 22.33 -17.92
C GLU A 55 -28.77 21.11 -17.08
N ILE A 56 -29.53 20.01 -17.17
CA ILE A 56 -29.18 18.74 -16.50
C ILE A 56 -27.88 18.17 -17.07
N ILE A 57 -27.73 18.11 -18.39
CA ILE A 57 -26.52 17.61 -19.05
C ILE A 57 -25.32 18.42 -18.59
N LYS A 58 -25.38 19.75 -18.69
CA LYS A 58 -24.30 20.64 -18.24
C LYS A 58 -23.94 20.42 -16.77
N THR A 59 -24.94 20.28 -15.90
CA THR A 59 -24.71 20.01 -14.48
C THR A 59 -24.03 18.66 -14.25
N ARG A 60 -24.38 17.63 -15.05
CA ARG A 60 -23.78 16.30 -14.94
C ARG A 60 -22.35 16.31 -15.45
N GLU A 61 -22.06 16.95 -16.56
CA GLU A 61 -20.70 17.13 -17.08
C GLU A 61 -19.79 17.80 -16.04
N GLN A 62 -20.24 18.92 -15.45
CA GLN A 62 -19.50 19.61 -14.40
C GLN A 62 -19.23 18.72 -13.18
N LYS A 63 -20.23 17.93 -12.76
CA LYS A 63 -20.07 16.98 -11.65
C LYS A 63 -19.11 15.87 -11.98
N THR A 64 -19.14 15.33 -13.19
CA THR A 64 -18.19 14.31 -13.65
C THR A 64 -16.77 14.84 -13.56
N THR A 65 -16.49 16.01 -14.13
CA THR A 65 -15.16 16.63 -14.07
C THR A 65 -14.73 16.92 -12.63
N TYR A 66 -15.65 17.38 -11.77
CA TYR A 66 -15.37 17.56 -10.34
C TYR A 66 -14.95 16.23 -9.68
N PHE A 67 -15.71 15.16 -9.88
CA PHE A 67 -15.40 13.86 -9.28
C PHE A 67 -14.11 13.24 -9.82
N GLU A 68 -13.82 13.40 -11.12
CA GLU A 68 -12.55 12.95 -11.69
C GLU A 68 -11.35 13.62 -11.01
N LYS A 69 -11.45 14.93 -10.77
CA LYS A 69 -10.41 15.68 -10.06
C LYS A 69 -10.28 15.26 -8.60
N GLU A 70 -11.39 15.05 -7.90
CA GLU A 70 -11.35 14.58 -6.50
C GLU A 70 -10.73 13.17 -6.39
N ILE A 71 -11.02 12.29 -7.36
CA ILE A 71 -10.40 10.96 -7.43
C ILE A 71 -8.88 11.09 -7.65
N GLU A 72 -8.44 11.97 -8.54
CA GLU A 72 -7.02 12.21 -8.77
C GLU A 72 -6.31 12.71 -7.50
N VAL A 73 -6.91 13.68 -6.79
CA VAL A 73 -6.39 14.18 -5.51
C VAL A 73 -6.29 13.05 -4.47
N ALA A 74 -7.33 12.25 -4.33
CA ALA A 74 -7.34 11.11 -3.40
C ALA A 74 -6.27 10.08 -3.75
N LEU A 75 -6.04 9.78 -5.03
CA LEU A 75 -4.98 8.85 -5.47
C LEU A 75 -3.59 9.38 -5.15
N VAL A 76 -3.35 10.68 -5.33
CA VAL A 76 -2.09 11.34 -4.95
C VAL A 76 -1.89 11.29 -3.43
N GLU A 77 -2.93 11.55 -2.65
CA GLU A 77 -2.86 11.48 -1.19
C GLU A 77 -2.54 10.06 -0.70
N ILE A 78 -3.18 9.04 -1.27
CA ILE A 78 -2.89 7.62 -0.99
C ILE A 78 -1.42 7.30 -1.29
N ALA A 79 -0.90 7.75 -2.44
CA ALA A 79 0.50 7.53 -2.81
C ALA A 79 1.46 8.18 -1.80
N ASN A 80 1.19 9.43 -1.41
CA ASN A 80 2.00 10.17 -0.43
C ASN A 80 1.97 9.51 0.95
N LEU A 81 0.80 9.03 1.40
CA LEU A 81 0.68 8.31 2.66
C LEU A 81 1.48 7.00 2.64
N ARG A 82 1.41 6.27 1.52
CA ARG A 82 2.18 5.03 1.36
C ARG A 82 3.68 5.28 1.40
N GLU A 83 4.17 6.33 0.76
CA GLU A 83 5.58 6.71 0.80
C GLU A 83 6.02 7.06 2.23
N LYS A 84 5.22 7.84 2.96
CA LYS A 84 5.50 8.17 4.38
C LYS A 84 5.58 6.92 5.26
N ILE A 85 4.66 5.97 5.08
CA ILE A 85 4.65 4.71 5.83
C ILE A 85 5.93 3.92 5.53
N ASN A 86 6.28 3.74 4.26
CA ASN A 86 7.47 3.00 3.86
C ASN A 86 8.74 3.64 4.44
N LYS A 87 8.87 4.97 4.34
CA LYS A 87 10.01 5.69 4.93
C LYS A 87 10.11 5.44 6.44
N LYS A 88 8.98 5.43 7.17
CA LYS A 88 8.97 5.17 8.60
C LYS A 88 9.35 3.72 8.94
N LEU A 89 8.93 2.76 8.11
CA LEU A 89 9.34 1.36 8.24
C LEU A 89 10.85 1.21 8.03
N ASP A 90 11.41 1.84 7.00
CA ASP A 90 12.85 1.81 6.73
C ASP A 90 13.67 2.44 7.88
N GLU A 91 13.20 3.56 8.43
CA GLU A 91 13.82 4.18 9.61
C GLU A 91 13.81 3.24 10.83
N LEU A 92 12.70 2.56 11.08
CA LEU A 92 12.56 1.62 12.20
C LEU A 92 13.42 0.37 11.99
N GLU A 93 13.45 -0.18 10.78
CA GLU A 93 14.29 -1.34 10.46
C GLU A 93 15.77 -1.01 10.69
N ASN A 94 16.23 0.13 10.18
CA ASN A 94 17.62 0.55 10.34
C ASN A 94 17.98 0.75 11.81
N LYS A 95 17.10 1.38 12.59
CA LYS A 95 17.31 1.57 14.03
C LYS A 95 17.44 0.23 14.76
N ILE A 96 16.53 -0.72 14.51
CA ILE A 96 16.58 -2.05 15.14
C ILE A 96 17.85 -2.80 14.69
N ARG A 97 18.23 -2.70 13.42
CA ARG A 97 19.45 -3.32 12.88
C ARG A 97 20.71 -2.75 13.54
N GLU A 98 20.75 -1.46 13.80
CA GLU A 98 21.84 -0.81 14.54
C GLU A 98 21.90 -1.28 16.00
N GLU A 99 20.75 -1.32 16.69
CA GLU A 99 20.65 -1.81 18.06
C GLU A 99 21.11 -3.27 18.19
N VAL A 100 20.63 -4.15 17.30
CA VAL A 100 21.05 -5.56 17.27
C VAL A 100 22.55 -5.69 16.99
N ASN A 101 23.10 -4.90 16.05
CA ASN A 101 24.53 -4.94 15.76
C ASN A 101 25.37 -4.43 16.93
N SER A 102 24.93 -3.39 17.63
CA SER A 102 25.58 -2.85 18.82
C SER A 102 25.58 -3.89 19.94
N THR A 103 24.42 -4.45 20.27
CA THR A 103 24.29 -5.51 21.28
C THR A 103 25.15 -6.72 20.94
N ARG A 104 25.14 -7.16 19.67
CA ARG A 104 25.98 -8.27 19.21
C ARG A 104 27.46 -7.97 19.41
N LYS A 105 27.94 -6.78 19.03
CA LYS A 105 29.34 -6.38 19.23
C LYS A 105 29.72 -6.39 20.70
N ASN A 106 28.89 -5.83 21.57
CA ASN A 106 29.14 -5.80 23.01
C ASN A 106 29.19 -7.22 23.60
N TYR A 107 28.28 -8.09 23.18
CA TYR A 107 28.26 -9.48 23.63
C TYR A 107 29.48 -10.26 23.16
N VAL A 108 29.88 -10.09 21.90
CA VAL A 108 31.11 -10.70 21.36
C VAL A 108 32.35 -10.20 22.09
N LEU A 109 32.46 -8.89 22.36
CA LEU A 109 33.57 -8.32 23.11
C LEU A 109 33.65 -8.94 24.51
N ARG A 110 32.53 -8.99 25.24
CA ARG A 110 32.48 -9.58 26.57
C ARG A 110 32.88 -11.06 26.58
N LEU A 111 32.33 -11.86 25.65
CA LEU A 111 32.72 -13.27 25.52
C LEU A 111 34.20 -13.43 25.16
N THR A 112 34.76 -12.51 24.37
CA THR A 112 36.19 -12.54 23.99
C THR A 112 37.07 -12.24 25.20
N GLU A 113 36.67 -11.27 26.04
CA GLU A 113 37.33 -10.95 27.30
C GLU A 113 37.26 -12.13 28.27
N GLU A 114 36.07 -12.68 28.49
CA GLU A 114 35.86 -13.87 29.33
C GLU A 114 36.72 -15.06 28.85
N LEU A 115 36.79 -15.31 27.54
CA LEU A 115 37.62 -16.35 26.96
C LEU A 115 39.11 -16.09 27.18
N SER A 116 39.56 -14.84 27.01
CA SER A 116 40.95 -14.45 27.25
C SER A 116 41.37 -14.70 28.70
N GLU A 117 40.49 -14.38 29.65
CA GLU A 117 40.70 -14.65 31.08
C GLU A 117 40.81 -16.16 31.36
N LEU A 118 39.91 -16.97 30.78
CA LEU A 118 39.97 -18.44 30.91
C LEU A 118 41.25 -19.02 30.31
N VAL A 119 41.69 -18.53 29.15
CA VAL A 119 42.94 -18.98 28.51
C VAL A 119 44.15 -18.65 29.38
N SER A 120 44.19 -17.44 29.95
CA SER A 120 45.24 -17.02 30.89
C SER A 120 45.26 -17.89 32.15
N LEU A 121 44.09 -18.15 32.72
CA LEU A 121 43.95 -19.00 33.90
C LEU A 121 44.40 -20.43 33.62
N LYS A 122 43.96 -21.02 32.49
CA LYS A 122 44.41 -22.34 32.04
C LYS A 122 45.93 -22.39 31.87
N SER A 123 46.53 -21.38 31.23
CA SER A 123 48.00 -21.32 31.07
C SER A 123 48.72 -21.27 32.42
N THR A 124 48.14 -20.62 33.42
CA THR A 124 48.69 -20.59 34.78
C THR A 124 48.66 -21.99 35.41
N PHE A 125 47.52 -22.69 35.32
CA PHE A 125 47.39 -24.07 35.80
C PHE A 125 48.35 -25.03 35.08
N ASP A 126 48.46 -24.95 33.76
CA ASP A 126 49.37 -25.77 32.96
C ASP A 126 50.83 -25.54 33.39
N ASN A 127 51.24 -24.29 33.59
CA ASN A 127 52.59 -23.97 34.05
C ASN A 127 52.88 -24.58 35.43
N TRP A 128 51.91 -24.51 36.35
CA TRP A 128 52.09 -25.05 37.70
C TRP A 128 52.15 -26.56 37.72
N LYS A 129 51.29 -27.20 36.93
CA LYS A 129 51.31 -28.63 36.70
C LYS A 129 52.68 -29.06 36.15
N ASN A 130 53.14 -28.43 35.07
CA ASN A 130 54.42 -28.76 34.43
C ASN A 130 55.61 -28.55 35.38
N LEU A 131 55.62 -27.46 36.15
CA LEU A 131 56.66 -27.22 37.15
C LEU A 131 56.66 -28.27 38.25
N PHE A 132 55.48 -28.67 38.73
CA PHE A 132 55.38 -29.69 39.76
C PHE A 132 55.79 -31.08 39.25
N GLU A 133 55.35 -31.45 38.05
CA GLU A 133 55.78 -32.68 37.38
C GLU A 133 57.31 -32.72 37.19
N ALA A 134 57.93 -31.61 36.78
CA ALA A 134 59.38 -31.51 36.67
C ALA A 134 60.08 -31.65 38.04
N CYS A 135 59.56 -31.02 39.09
CA CYS A 135 60.06 -31.21 40.45
C CYS A 135 59.96 -32.67 40.89
N LEU A 136 58.84 -33.36 40.65
CA LEU A 136 58.66 -34.77 41.02
C LEU A 136 59.65 -35.70 40.27
N LEU A 137 59.97 -35.40 39.02
CA LEU A 137 60.84 -36.23 38.20
C LEU A 137 62.34 -35.99 38.46
N GLN A 138 62.73 -34.75 38.73
CA GLN A 138 64.16 -34.34 38.71
C GLN A 138 64.59 -33.53 39.93
N GLY A 139 63.65 -33.10 40.77
CA GLY A 139 63.92 -32.29 41.95
C GLY A 139 64.37 -33.11 43.16
N SER A 140 65.00 -32.44 44.12
CA SER A 140 65.26 -33.04 45.43
C SER A 140 63.97 -33.12 46.25
N GLU A 141 63.94 -34.01 47.24
CA GLU A 141 62.79 -34.18 48.15
C GLU A 141 62.35 -32.85 48.78
N ILE A 142 63.32 -32.01 49.17
CA ILE A 142 63.07 -30.68 49.73
C ILE A 142 62.41 -29.74 48.69
N GLN A 143 62.83 -29.78 47.43
CA GLN A 143 62.23 -28.98 46.37
C GLN A 143 60.78 -29.40 46.09
N CYS A 144 60.51 -30.72 46.09
CA CYS A 144 59.15 -31.26 45.97
C CYS A 144 58.26 -30.79 47.12
N LEU A 145 58.74 -30.88 48.36
CA LEU A 145 58.01 -30.46 49.57
C LEU A 145 57.68 -28.96 49.53
N VAL A 146 58.67 -28.12 49.22
CA VAL A 146 58.46 -26.66 49.12
C VAL A 146 57.47 -26.32 48.01
N LYS A 147 57.54 -27.00 46.85
CA LYS A 147 56.65 -26.71 45.73
C LYS A 147 55.22 -27.19 45.97
N MET A 148 55.05 -28.35 46.62
CA MET A 148 53.75 -28.87 47.04
C MET A 148 53.06 -27.91 48.01
N GLU A 149 53.76 -27.44 49.04
CA GLU A 149 53.25 -26.42 49.98
C GLU A 149 52.87 -25.11 49.29
N GLU A 150 53.68 -24.66 48.31
CA GLU A 150 53.36 -23.47 47.54
C GLU A 150 52.05 -23.61 46.75
N ILE A 151 51.84 -24.77 46.11
CA ILE A 151 50.63 -25.08 45.35
C ILE A 151 49.44 -25.16 46.29
N ILE A 152 49.53 -25.95 47.37
CA ILE A 152 48.45 -26.10 48.38
C ILE A 152 48.01 -24.74 48.91
N ARG A 153 48.95 -23.83 49.18
CA ARG A 153 48.62 -22.49 49.68
C ARG A 153 47.89 -21.62 48.66
N LYS A 154 48.21 -21.74 47.37
CA LYS A 154 47.70 -20.81 46.35
C LYS A 154 46.54 -21.37 45.51
N MET A 155 46.39 -22.70 45.42
CA MET A 155 45.34 -23.39 44.66
C MET A 155 43.92 -22.96 45.07
N PRO A 156 43.59 -22.83 46.38
CA PRO A 156 42.24 -22.45 46.80
C PRO A 156 41.80 -21.07 46.29
N ASN A 157 42.74 -20.13 46.16
CA ASN A 157 42.45 -18.79 45.63
C ASN A 157 42.23 -18.82 44.11
N LEU A 158 42.90 -19.71 43.39
CA LEU A 158 42.71 -19.89 41.95
C LEU A 158 41.40 -20.62 41.66
N GLU A 159 41.08 -21.67 42.43
CA GLU A 159 39.79 -22.37 42.35
C GLU A 159 38.63 -21.45 42.70
N LYS A 160 38.75 -20.67 43.77
CA LYS A 160 37.73 -19.68 44.14
C LYS A 160 37.49 -18.67 43.02
N ARG A 161 38.56 -18.11 42.42
CA ARG A 161 38.45 -17.22 41.25
C ARG A 161 37.76 -17.89 40.07
N PHE A 162 38.01 -19.17 39.82
CA PHE A 162 37.35 -19.91 38.76
C PHE A 162 35.84 -20.10 39.03
N VAL A 163 35.49 -20.50 40.25
CA VAL A 163 34.10 -20.73 40.67
C VAL A 163 33.31 -19.42 40.68
N GLU A 164 33.85 -18.34 41.25
CA GLU A 164 33.15 -17.06 41.33
C GLU A 164 32.93 -16.39 39.97
N SER A 165 33.79 -16.67 38.99
CA SER A 165 33.70 -16.05 37.66
C SER A 165 32.82 -16.84 36.68
N TYR A 166 32.54 -18.13 36.91
CA TYR A 166 31.95 -19.00 35.89
C TYR A 166 30.92 -20.05 36.36
N THR A 167 30.51 -20.03 37.64
CA THR A 167 29.39 -20.85 38.19
C THR A 167 28.37 -19.98 38.90
#